data_AF-A0A7G2D4E6-F1
#
_entry.id   AF-A0A7G2D4E6-F1
#
_cell.length_a   1.000
_cell.length_b   1.000
_cell.length_c   1.000
_cell.angle_alpha   90.00
_cell.angle_beta   90.00
_cell.angle_gamma   90.00
#
_symmetry.space_group_name_H-M   'P 1'
#
loop_
_entity.id
_entity.type
_entity.pdbx_description
1 polymer ?
#
loop_
_entity_poly.entity_id
_entity_poly.type
_entity_poly.pdbx_seq_one_letter_code
_entity_poly.pdbx_strand_id
1 'polypeptide(L)'
;MRARVEIDGLTYPLPRGTDVAALRERIEAAARAEPTFVSFATSDGLASVLVHPTSRVFLFQVKASDEGSLASDLGGLPDWDV
;
A
#
# COMPACT_ATOMS: atom_id res chain seq x y z
N MET A 1 7.54 -7.48 -11.42
CA MET A 1 6.49 -7.42 -10.38
C MET A 1 5.94 -6.02 -10.31
N ARG A 2 4.64 -5.87 -10.06
CA ARG A 2 4.00 -4.59 -9.75
C ARG A 2 3.64 -4.59 -8.27
N ALA A 3 3.76 -3.45 -7.62
CA ALA A 3 3.37 -3.30 -6.23
C ALA A 3 2.54 -2.03 -6.04
N ARG A 4 1.66 -2.05 -5.05
CA ARG A 4 0.92 -0.88 -4.59
C ARG A 4 0.72 -0.97 -3.09
N VAL A 5 0.55 0.18 -2.46
CA VAL A 5 0.09 0.26 -1.07
C VAL A 5 -1.26 0.97 -1.06
N GLU A 6 -2.17 0.49 -0.24
CA GLU A 6 -3.44 1.14 0.04
C GLU A 6 -3.45 1.55 1.51
N ILE A 7 -3.72 2.83 1.78
CA ILE A 7 -3.78 3.38 3.14
C ILE A 7 -5.08 4.14 3.28
N ASP A 8 -5.94 3.71 4.20
CA ASP A 8 -7.24 4.33 4.49
C ASP A 8 -8.10 4.59 3.23
N GLY A 9 -8.06 3.63 2.29
CA GLY A 9 -8.83 3.68 1.03
C GLY A 9 -8.14 4.42 -0.12
N LEU A 10 -6.97 5.04 0.10
CA LEU A 10 -6.19 5.66 -0.96
C LEU A 10 -5.15 4.69 -1.51
N THR A 11 -5.12 4.53 -2.82
CA THR A 11 -4.19 3.64 -3.53
C THR A 11 -2.97 4.40 -4.04
N TYR A 12 -1.78 3.89 -3.73
CA TYR A 12 -0.50 4.43 -4.17
C TYR A 12 0.27 3.37 -4.97
N PRO A 13 0.34 3.49 -6.31
CA PRO A 13 1.19 2.65 -7.14
C PRO A 13 2.66 2.86 -6.78
N LEU A 14 3.40 1.77 -6.59
CA LEU A 14 4.83 1.82 -6.23
C LEU A 14 5.72 1.66 -7.47
N PRO A 15 6.88 2.33 -7.53
CA PRO A 15 7.87 2.14 -8.58
C PRO A 15 8.29 0.68 -8.73
N ARG A 16 8.75 0.32 -9.93
CA ARG A 16 9.35 -1.00 -10.14
C ARG A 16 10.63 -1.12 -9.30
N GLY A 17 10.78 -2.27 -8.64
CA GLY A 17 11.95 -2.52 -7.79
C GLY A 17 11.89 -1.89 -6.40
N THR A 18 10.75 -1.28 -6.01
CA THR A 18 10.54 -0.87 -4.62
C THR A 18 10.71 -2.08 -3.69
N ASP A 19 11.51 -1.88 -2.65
CA ASP A 19 11.61 -2.82 -1.54
C ASP A 19 10.33 -2.75 -0.68
N VAL A 20 9.40 -3.65 -0.99
CA VAL A 20 8.10 -3.75 -0.32
C VAL A 20 8.25 -4.16 1.14
N ALA A 21 9.25 -4.99 1.48
CA ALA A 21 9.50 -5.43 2.84
C ALA A 21 9.98 -4.26 3.71
N ALA A 22 10.94 -3.48 3.20
CA ALA A 22 11.41 -2.27 3.90
C ALA A 22 10.30 -1.21 4.04
N LEU A 23 9.43 -1.05 3.03
CA LEU A 23 8.26 -0.16 3.14
C LEU A 23 7.28 -0.65 4.21
N ARG A 24 7.00 -1.96 4.26
CA ARG A 24 6.15 -2.55 5.29
C ARG A 24 6.69 -2.28 6.69
N GLU A 25 7.97 -2.52 6.93
CA GLU A 25 8.59 -2.30 8.25
C GLU A 25 8.48 -0.84 8.69
N ARG A 26 8.67 0.13 7.78
CA ARG A 26 8.48 1.55 8.11
C ARG A 26 7.03 1.87 8.49
N ILE A 27 6.06 1.32 7.76
CA ILE A 27 4.64 1.53 8.05
C ILE A 27 4.25 0.87 9.38
N GLU A 28 4.72 -0.36 9.64
CA GLU A 28 4.49 -1.05 10.91
C GLU A 28 5.10 -0.29 12.09
N ALA A 29 6.30 0.29 11.92
CA ALA A 29 6.92 1.11 12.95
C ALA A 29 6.09 2.37 13.24
N ALA A 30 5.57 3.03 12.20
CA ALA A 30 4.70 4.19 12.35
C ALA A 30 3.37 3.84 13.03
N ALA A 31 2.78 2.69 12.71
CA ALA A 31 1.51 2.23 13.29
C ALA A 31 1.63 1.82 14.77
N ARG A 32 2.83 1.53 15.28
CA ARG A 32 3.05 1.19 16.71
C ARG A 32 3.25 2.41 17.61
N ALA A 33 3.44 3.59 17.03
CA ALA A 33 3.80 4.82 17.74
C ALA A 33 2.65 5.84 17.70
N GLU A 34 2.95 7.08 18.08
CA GLU A 34 2.06 8.21 17.82
C GLU A 34 1.90 8.43 16.31
N PRO A 35 0.78 9.05 15.86
CA PRO A 35 0.54 9.30 14.44
C PRO A 35 1.75 9.94 13.75
N THR A 36 2.31 9.25 12.76
CA THR A 36 3.60 9.61 12.16
C THR A 36 3.50 9.63 10.64
N PHE A 37 4.14 10.63 10.01
CA PHE A 37 4.23 10.68 8.55
C PHE A 37 5.20 9.63 8.01
N VAL A 38 4.72 8.82 7.07
CA VAL A 38 5.54 7.91 6.27
C VAL A 38 5.61 8.45 4.84
N SER A 39 6.82 8.81 4.41
CA SER A 39 7.09 9.27 3.05
C SER A 39 7.72 8.17 2.20
N PHE A 40 7.23 8.00 0.97
CA PHE A 40 7.74 7.00 0.04
C PHE A 40 7.49 7.40 -1.41
N ALA A 41 8.36 6.91 -2.31
CA ALA A 41 8.21 7.13 -3.75
C ALA A 41 7.00 6.34 -4.29
N THR A 42 6.22 6.99 -5.13
CA THR A 42 5.17 6.39 -5.96
C THR A 42 5.63 6.35 -7.41
N SER A 43 4.93 5.60 -8.26
CA SER A 43 5.23 5.56 -9.70
C SER A 43 5.21 6.95 -10.35
N ASP A 44 4.41 7.87 -9.79
CA ASP A 44 4.17 9.21 -10.35
C ASP A 44 4.81 10.34 -9.52
N GLY A 45 5.55 10.02 -8.45
CA GLY A 45 6.21 11.02 -7.61
C GLY A 45 6.53 10.57 -6.18
N LEU A 46 6.11 11.38 -5.21
CA LEU A 46 6.33 11.15 -3.78
C LEU A 46 5.00 11.28 -3.04
N ALA A 47 4.69 10.30 -2.19
CA ALA A 47 3.60 10.38 -1.22
C ALA A 47 4.16 10.58 0.18
N SER A 48 3.47 11.36 1.00
CA SER A 48 3.70 11.46 2.44
C SER A 48 2.34 11.32 3.12
N VAL A 49 2.18 10.25 3.89
CA VAL A 49 0.89 9.87 4.48
C VAL A 49 1.02 9.80 5.99
N LEU A 50 0.10 10.43 6.70
CA LEU A 50 0.03 10.31 8.15
C LEU A 50 -0.57 8.95 8.51
N VAL A 51 0.21 8.09 9.16
CA VAL A 51 -0.21 6.74 9.58
C VAL A 51 -0.58 6.80 11.05
N HIS A 52 -1.82 6.41 11.36
CA HIS A 52 -2.30 6.23 12.72
C HIS A 52 -2.22 4.75 13.13
N PRO A 53 -2.19 4.43 14.44
CA PRO A 53 -2.33 3.05 14.91
C PRO A 53 -3.61 2.34 14.45
N THR A 54 -4.64 3.12 14.09
CA THR A 54 -5.92 2.62 13.57
C THR A 54 -6.01 2.65 12.04
N SER A 55 -4.97 3.12 11.34
CA SER A 55 -4.97 3.17 9.88
C SER A 55 -4.98 1.76 9.28
N ARG A 56 -5.80 1.57 8.25
CA ARG A 56 -5.88 0.31 7.50
C ARG A 56 -4.87 0.37 6.35
N VAL A 57 -3.92 -0.56 6.33
CA VAL A 57 -2.85 -0.60 5.33
C VAL A 57 -2.80 -1.96 4.65
N PHE A 58 -2.85 -1.97 3.32
CA PHE A 58 -2.64 -3.17 2.50
C PHE A 58 -1.45 -2.98 1.56
N LEU A 59 -0.51 -3.93 1.54
CA LEU A 59 0.59 -3.95 0.58
C LEU A 59 0.43 -5.14 -0.35
N PHE A 60 0.36 -4.87 -1.66
CA PHE A 60 0.20 -5.89 -2.69
C PHE A 60 1.47 -5.98 -3.52
N GLN A 61 1.91 -7.20 -3.82
CA GLN A 61 3.00 -7.47 -4.75
C GLN A 61 2.58 -8.59 -5.70
N VAL A 62 2.34 -8.24 -6.96
CA VAL A 62 1.80 -9.16 -7.97
C VAL A 62 2.86 -9.43 -9.05
N LYS A 63 3.03 -10.71 -9.40
CA LYS A 63 3.83 -11.12 -10.56
C LYS A 63 3.05 -10.71 -11.81
N ALA A 64 3.70 -10.02 -12.75
CA ALA A 64 3.04 -9.40 -13.90
C ALA A 64 2.59 -10.42 -14.99
N SER A 65 2.11 -11.60 -14.59
CA SER A 65 1.81 -12.72 -15.48
C SER A 65 0.31 -12.94 -15.74
N ASP A 66 -0.59 -12.18 -15.13
CA ASP A 66 -2.04 -12.27 -15.39
C ASP A 66 -2.61 -10.89 -15.76
N GLU A 67 -2.49 -10.52 -17.03
CA GLU A 67 -3.20 -9.33 -17.56
C GLU A 67 -4.73 -9.49 -17.55
N GLY A 68 -5.26 -10.71 -17.32
CA GLY A 68 -6.70 -10.99 -17.26
C GLY A 68 -7.35 -10.98 -15.88
N SER A 69 -6.59 -11.10 -14.78
CA SER A 69 -7.16 -11.27 -13.41
C SER A 69 -7.20 -9.97 -12.60
N LEU A 70 -6.36 -8.99 -12.93
CA LEU A 70 -6.20 -7.79 -12.10
C LEU A 70 -7.48 -6.97 -11.96
N ALA A 71 -8.31 -6.83 -13.00
CA ALA A 71 -9.58 -6.10 -12.89
C ALA A 71 -10.59 -6.82 -11.94
N SER A 72 -10.54 -8.15 -11.90
CA SER A 72 -11.38 -8.98 -11.02
C SER A 72 -10.86 -8.97 -9.57
N ASP A 73 -9.54 -8.94 -9.38
CA ASP A 73 -8.90 -8.81 -8.05
C ASP A 73 -8.93 -7.36 -7.50
N LEU A 74 -9.14 -6.37 -8.37
CA LEU A 74 -9.28 -4.94 -8.03
C LEU A 74 -10.69 -4.57 -7.53
N GLY A 75 -11.72 -5.36 -7.85
CA GLY A 75 -13.11 -5.11 -7.47
C GLY A 75 -13.52 -5.74 -6.12
N GLY A 76 -12.67 -6.57 -5.53
CA GLY A 76 -12.93 -7.28 -4.28
C GLY A 76 -12.24 -6.62 -3.09
N LEU A 77 -12.53 -5.35 -2.81
CA LEU A 77 -12.26 -4.83 -1.47
C LEU A 77 -13.16 -5.61 -0.49
N PRO A 78 -12.64 -6.07 0.66
CA PRO A 78 -13.49 -6.66 1.68
C PRO A 78 -14.49 -5.60 2.18
N ASP A 79 -15.78 -5.94 2.13
CA ASP A 79 -16.87 -5.14 2.66
C ASP A 79 -16.83 -5.22 4.19
N TRP A 80 -16.25 -4.20 4.83
CA TRP A 80 -16.11 -4.13 6.29
C TRP A 80 -17.21 -3.28 6.95
N ASP A 81 -18.41 -3.22 6.36
CA ASP A 81 -19.63 -2.81 7.08
C ASP A 81 -20.31 -4.03 7.74
N VAL A 82 -19.65 -4.59 8.77
CA VAL A 82 -20.26 -5.48 9.79
C VAL A 82 -19.75 -5.13 11.18
#